data_AF-A0A6N9P3U7-F1
#
_entry.id   AF-A0A6N9P3U7-F1
#
_cell.length_a   1.000
_cell.length_b   1.000
_cell.length_c   1.000
_cell.angle_alpha   90.00
_cell.angle_beta   90.00
_cell.angle_gamma   90.00
#
_symmetry.space_group_name_H-M   'P 1'
#
loop_
_entity.id
_entity.type
_entity.pdbx_description
1 polymer ?
#
loop_
_entity_poly.entity_id
_entity_poly.type
_entity_poly.pdbx_seq_one_letter_code
_entity_poly.pdbx_strand_id
1 'polypeptide(L)'
;MYAGITLILNPRRLIDSESSYLGTFVADEKSLMELSDQFTTIMREAGLPESLDDWQLSRCDLCVNVQTGRNRVARELNAALHKGRMPKKYKRALYTDQKSSAKELKKKNRHYLRYKTDSVTIVVYDKKFQMTEEGLHVDYDHCSNGILRAELQVERSFIRSFAKKHGIDKDDTAELLKALSGHSEELLLRYIRQIDPPGMHYKPEVLKAEIERLDVTAVTKEYMFDLAEQARRCRTLDKAIAKTAQNFDLSQKSVRILMESFEKNNISPIPLRQSYFRDSLPSLSVILKTLAEDGCTILEV
;
A
#
# COMPACT_ATOMS: atom_id res chain seq x y z
N MET A 1 -34.34 17.53 5.31
CA MET A 1 -33.34 16.72 6.03
C MET A 1 -33.06 15.48 5.19
N TYR A 2 -32.00 15.51 4.37
CA TYR A 2 -31.65 14.39 3.47
C TYR A 2 -31.02 13.25 4.28
N ALA A 3 -31.83 12.49 5.02
CA ALA A 3 -31.35 11.28 5.67
C ALA A 3 -31.23 10.17 4.60
N GLY A 4 -30.01 9.85 4.16
CA GLY A 4 -29.72 8.64 3.37
C GLY A 4 -28.93 8.80 2.08
N ILE A 5 -28.43 9.99 1.74
CA ILE A 5 -27.62 10.18 0.53
C ILE A 5 -26.15 9.88 0.85
N THR A 6 -25.53 8.99 0.09
CA THR A 6 -24.08 8.74 0.12
C THR A 6 -23.47 9.21 -1.18
N LEU A 7 -22.45 10.05 -1.08
CA LEU A 7 -21.70 10.55 -2.21
C LEU A 7 -20.33 9.85 -2.27
N ILE A 8 -19.92 9.42 -3.47
CA ILE A 8 -18.59 8.90 -3.72
C ILE A 8 -17.90 9.86 -4.68
N LEU A 9 -16.82 10.47 -4.23
CA LEU A 9 -16.07 11.45 -5.01
C LEU A 9 -14.67 10.94 -5.30
N ASN A 10 -14.24 11.14 -6.54
CA ASN A 10 -12.82 11.17 -6.88
C ASN A 10 -12.41 12.64 -7.02
N PRO A 11 -11.60 13.19 -6.10
CA PRO A 11 -11.30 14.62 -6.08
C PRO A 11 -10.63 15.11 -7.36
N ARG A 12 -9.78 14.27 -7.98
CA ARG A 12 -9.12 14.60 -9.25
C ARG A 12 -10.13 14.76 -10.41
N ARG A 13 -11.12 13.88 -10.48
CA ARG A 13 -12.18 13.91 -11.51
C ARG A 13 -13.19 15.02 -11.27
N LEU A 14 -13.32 15.47 -10.02
CA LEU A 14 -14.19 16.60 -9.68
C LEU A 14 -13.61 17.92 -10.18
N ILE A 15 -12.28 18.10 -10.04
CA ILE A 15 -11.58 19.31 -10.49
C ILE A 15 -11.35 19.30 -12.00
N ASP A 16 -11.03 18.14 -12.57
CA ASP A 16 -10.80 17.97 -14.00
C ASP A 16 -11.55 16.72 -14.49
N SER A 17 -12.68 16.94 -15.16
CA SER A 17 -13.54 15.88 -15.69
C SER A 17 -12.90 15.10 -16.83
N GLU A 18 -11.84 15.61 -17.45
CA GLU A 18 -11.11 14.94 -18.52
C GLU A 18 -9.87 14.21 -17.98
N SER A 19 -9.54 14.40 -16.70
CA SER A 19 -8.38 13.76 -16.08
C SER A 19 -8.47 12.23 -16.07
N SER A 20 -7.32 11.60 -16.33
CA SER A 20 -7.18 10.14 -16.21
C SER A 20 -7.28 9.65 -14.76
N TYR A 21 -7.88 8.47 -14.58
CA TYR A 21 -7.87 7.72 -13.33
C TYR A 21 -6.49 7.19 -12.93
N LEU A 22 -5.49 7.31 -13.83
CA LEU A 22 -4.12 6.90 -13.57
C LEU A 22 -3.44 7.78 -12.54
N GLY A 23 -3.66 9.08 -12.57
CA GLY A 23 -3.02 9.99 -11.64
C GLY A 23 -3.66 9.97 -10.24
N THR A 24 -3.00 10.63 -9.30
CA THR A 24 -3.49 10.88 -7.93
C THR A 24 -3.89 12.35 -7.80
N PHE A 25 -4.75 12.65 -6.83
CA PHE A 25 -5.04 14.03 -6.44
C PHE A 25 -3.87 14.55 -5.59
N VAL A 26 -3.36 15.73 -5.93
CA VAL A 26 -2.33 16.41 -5.13
C VAL A 26 -3.08 17.30 -4.15
N ALA A 27 -2.96 17.01 -2.86
CA ALA A 27 -3.75 17.68 -1.83
C ALA A 27 -3.00 18.87 -1.22
N ASP A 28 -2.56 19.79 -2.08
CA ASP A 28 -2.08 21.10 -1.64
C ASP A 28 -3.25 22.06 -1.36
N GLU A 29 -2.96 23.20 -0.71
CA GLU A 29 -3.97 24.17 -0.31
C GLU A 29 -4.80 24.68 -1.50
N LYS A 30 -4.15 24.94 -2.64
CA LYS A 30 -4.81 25.39 -3.87
C LYS A 30 -5.79 24.35 -4.39
N SER A 31 -5.34 23.10 -4.48
CA SER A 31 -6.13 21.98 -5.00
C SER A 31 -7.32 21.65 -4.09
N LEU A 32 -7.17 21.82 -2.77
CA LEU A 32 -8.26 21.65 -1.80
C LEU A 32 -9.29 22.78 -1.92
N MET A 33 -8.87 24.03 -2.16
CA MET A 33 -9.79 25.13 -2.46
C MET A 33 -10.57 24.87 -3.75
N GLU A 34 -9.87 24.49 -4.83
CA GLU A 34 -10.50 24.14 -6.11
C GLU A 34 -11.49 22.98 -5.96
N LEU A 35 -11.17 21.97 -5.15
CA LEU A 35 -12.08 20.88 -4.82
C LEU A 35 -13.38 21.40 -4.19
N SER A 36 -13.26 22.29 -3.21
CA SER A 36 -14.40 22.87 -2.49
C SER A 36 -15.28 23.72 -3.41
N ASP A 37 -14.68 24.52 -4.28
CA ASP A 37 -15.39 25.37 -5.24
C ASP A 37 -16.18 24.53 -6.27
N GLN A 38 -15.55 23.49 -6.82
CA GLN A 38 -16.20 22.58 -7.76
C GLN A 38 -17.29 21.75 -7.09
N PHE A 39 -17.05 21.29 -5.86
CA PHE A 39 -18.06 20.62 -5.05
C PHE A 39 -19.30 21.50 -4.86
N THR A 40 -19.09 22.75 -4.44
CA THR A 40 -20.17 23.73 -4.20
C THR A 40 -20.99 23.95 -5.47
N THR A 41 -20.31 24.12 -6.61
CA THR A 41 -20.96 24.34 -7.91
C THR A 41 -21.86 23.16 -8.30
N ILE A 42 -21.32 21.93 -8.25
CA ILE A 42 -22.06 20.72 -8.64
C ILE A 42 -23.22 20.44 -7.69
N MET A 43 -23.03 20.61 -6.38
CA MET A 43 -24.10 20.38 -5.41
C MET A 43 -25.23 21.40 -5.55
N ARG A 44 -24.90 22.67 -5.83
CA ARG A 44 -25.90 23.71 -6.10
C ARG A 44 -26.74 23.38 -7.32
N GLU A 45 -26.11 22.98 -8.42
CA GLU A 45 -26.81 22.54 -9.64
C GLU A 45 -27.71 21.33 -9.39
N ALA A 46 -27.27 20.40 -8.52
CA ALA A 46 -28.04 19.22 -8.13
C ALA A 46 -29.14 19.49 -7.09
N GLY A 47 -29.22 20.70 -6.51
CA GLY A 47 -30.16 21.02 -5.42
C GLY A 47 -29.86 20.31 -4.10
N LEU A 48 -28.58 19.96 -3.87
CA LEU A 48 -28.07 19.28 -2.68
C LEU A 48 -27.32 20.26 -1.75
N PRO A 49 -27.04 19.89 -0.48
CA PRO A 49 -26.24 20.73 0.41
C PRO A 49 -24.88 21.07 -0.21
N GLU A 50 -24.61 22.38 -0.34
CA GLU A 50 -23.52 22.89 -1.16
C GLU A 50 -22.18 22.99 -0.41
N SER A 51 -22.19 23.06 0.92
CA SER A 51 -20.95 23.06 1.71
C SER A 51 -20.44 21.64 1.93
N LEU A 52 -19.13 21.42 1.87
CA LEU A 52 -18.52 20.15 2.27
C LEU A 52 -18.86 19.79 3.73
N ASP A 53 -18.99 20.79 4.60
CA ASP A 53 -19.26 20.60 6.04
C ASP A 53 -20.73 20.27 6.32
N ASP A 54 -21.62 20.38 5.33
CA ASP A 54 -22.97 19.83 5.41
C ASP A 54 -22.98 18.30 5.26
N TRP A 55 -21.84 17.71 4.90
CA TRP A 55 -21.64 16.27 4.70
C TRP A 55 -20.70 15.71 5.76
N GLN A 56 -20.86 14.41 6.06
CA GLN A 56 -19.97 13.71 6.98
C GLN A 56 -19.02 12.79 6.23
N LEU A 57 -17.71 13.00 6.39
CA LEU A 57 -16.70 12.12 5.83
C LEU A 57 -16.78 10.72 6.46
N SER A 58 -17.21 9.75 5.64
CA SER A 58 -17.41 8.35 6.08
C SER A 58 -16.28 7.42 5.64
N ARG A 59 -15.58 7.76 4.56
CA ARG A 59 -14.41 7.04 4.05
C ARG A 59 -13.49 8.00 3.29
N CYS A 60 -12.18 7.79 3.40
CA CYS A 60 -11.16 8.48 2.62
C CYS A 60 -10.09 7.48 2.17
N ASP A 61 -9.68 7.54 0.91
CA ASP A 61 -8.66 6.65 0.35
C ASP A 61 -7.38 7.44 0.11
N LEU A 62 -6.40 7.29 1.01
CA LEU A 62 -5.08 7.89 0.88
C LEU A 62 -4.26 7.03 -0.07
N CYS A 63 -3.71 7.58 -1.15
CA CYS A 63 -3.06 6.76 -2.17
C CYS A 63 -1.77 7.36 -2.71
N VAL A 64 -0.88 6.48 -3.16
CA VAL A 64 0.36 6.84 -3.84
C VAL A 64 0.61 5.89 -5.00
N ASN A 65 1.04 6.46 -6.13
CA ASN A 65 1.51 5.71 -7.27
C ASN A 65 3.03 5.53 -7.19
N VAL A 66 3.47 4.28 -7.24
CA VAL A 66 4.88 3.93 -7.41
C VAL A 66 5.12 3.62 -8.88
N GLN A 67 5.82 4.54 -9.56
CA GLN A 67 6.25 4.35 -10.93
C GLN A 67 7.54 3.54 -10.95
N THR A 68 7.46 2.31 -11.46
CA THR A 68 8.60 1.38 -11.51
C THR A 68 9.29 1.35 -12.87
N GLY A 69 8.74 2.06 -13.87
CA GLY A 69 9.22 2.07 -15.26
C GLY A 69 9.10 0.74 -16.02
N ARG A 70 8.85 -0.39 -15.33
CA ARG A 70 8.79 -1.73 -15.92
C ARG A 70 7.77 -2.62 -15.22
N ASN A 71 6.84 -3.19 -15.98
CA ASN A 71 5.82 -4.14 -15.48
C ASN A 71 6.41 -5.34 -14.72
N ARG A 72 7.65 -5.75 -15.02
CA ARG A 72 8.31 -6.86 -14.31
C ARG A 72 8.72 -6.47 -12.87
N VAL A 73 9.09 -5.20 -12.64
CA VAL A 73 9.46 -4.66 -11.32
C VAL A 73 8.21 -4.56 -10.45
N ALA A 74 7.14 -3.91 -10.93
CA ALA A 74 5.87 -3.83 -10.21
C ALA A 74 5.30 -5.22 -9.84
N ARG A 75 5.39 -6.20 -10.75
CA ARG A 75 4.97 -7.58 -10.47
C ARG A 75 5.81 -8.26 -9.40
N GLU A 76 7.11 -8.02 -9.37
CA GLU A 76 8.00 -8.62 -8.37
C GLU A 76 7.78 -7.99 -6.99
N LEU A 77 7.63 -6.67 -6.90
CA LEU A 77 7.23 -5.98 -5.67
C LEU A 77 5.90 -6.53 -5.14
N ASN A 78 4.88 -6.63 -5.99
CA ASN A 78 3.59 -7.17 -5.58
C ASN A 78 3.69 -8.63 -5.11
N ALA A 79 4.54 -9.44 -5.77
CA ALA A 79 4.79 -10.81 -5.35
C ALA A 79 5.47 -10.91 -3.98
N ALA A 80 6.43 -10.02 -3.69
CA ALA A 80 7.07 -9.93 -2.38
C ALA A 80 6.06 -9.52 -1.30
N LEU A 81 5.22 -8.51 -1.56
CA LEU A 81 4.15 -8.07 -0.65
C LEU A 81 3.12 -9.18 -0.37
N HIS A 82 2.81 -10.02 -1.36
CA HIS A 82 1.93 -11.18 -1.16
C HIS A 82 2.48 -12.22 -0.18
N LYS A 83 3.81 -12.27 -0.04
CA LYS A 83 4.55 -13.06 0.95
C LYS A 83 4.78 -12.31 2.26
N GLY A 84 4.43 -11.03 2.34
CA GLY A 84 4.58 -10.20 3.51
C GLY A 84 3.90 -10.73 4.78
N ARG A 85 4.00 -9.95 5.84
CA ARG A 85 3.36 -10.25 7.12
C ARG A 85 1.86 -9.98 7.03
N MET A 86 1.09 -10.70 7.83
CA MET A 86 -0.30 -10.41 8.11
C MET A 86 -0.39 -9.72 9.46
N PRO A 87 -0.65 -8.40 9.52
CA PRO A 87 -0.69 -7.68 10.78
C PRO A 87 -1.81 -8.21 11.67
N LYS A 88 -1.62 -8.11 12.98
CA LYS A 88 -2.60 -8.59 13.96
C LYS A 88 -3.94 -7.89 13.72
N LYS A 89 -5.05 -8.65 13.79
CA LYS A 89 -6.44 -8.22 13.53
C LYS A 89 -6.82 -8.02 12.06
N TYR A 90 -5.86 -7.98 11.13
CA TYR A 90 -6.19 -7.90 9.71
C TYR A 90 -6.64 -9.24 9.17
N LYS A 91 -7.60 -9.20 8.26
CA LYS A 91 -7.98 -10.35 7.42
C LYS A 91 -7.53 -10.07 5.99
N ARG A 92 -6.94 -11.09 5.36
CA ARG A 92 -6.68 -11.03 3.92
C ARG A 92 -8.01 -11.16 3.18
N ALA A 93 -8.44 -10.10 2.50
CA ALA A 93 -9.66 -10.10 1.72
C ALA A 93 -9.32 -10.48 0.27
N LEU A 94 -10.01 -11.47 -0.27
CA LEU A 94 -9.91 -11.84 -1.67
C LEU A 94 -11.11 -11.26 -2.42
N TYR A 95 -10.90 -10.90 -3.68
CA TYR A 95 -11.99 -10.63 -4.60
C TYR A 95 -12.77 -11.92 -4.82
N THR A 96 -14.08 -11.82 -4.62
CA THR A 96 -15.06 -12.88 -4.85
C THR A 96 -16.26 -12.21 -5.50
N ASP A 97 -16.70 -12.72 -6.63
CA ASP A 97 -17.95 -12.33 -7.24
C ASP A 97 -18.55 -13.55 -7.97
N GLN A 98 -19.86 -13.54 -8.18
CA GLN A 98 -20.57 -14.69 -8.76
C GLN A 98 -20.46 -14.75 -10.30
N LYS A 99 -19.96 -13.70 -10.95
CA LYS A 99 -19.91 -13.58 -12.41
C LYS A 99 -18.58 -14.06 -12.98
N SER A 100 -17.50 -13.92 -12.21
CA SER A 100 -16.15 -14.30 -12.58
C SER A 100 -15.90 -15.78 -12.35
N SER A 101 -15.22 -16.42 -13.30
CA SER A 101 -14.71 -17.78 -13.13
C SER A 101 -13.62 -17.85 -12.05
N ALA A 102 -13.42 -19.05 -11.49
CA ALA A 102 -12.33 -19.28 -10.52
C ALA A 102 -10.95 -18.89 -11.07
N LYS A 103 -10.73 -19.02 -12.39
CA LYS A 103 -9.48 -18.64 -13.07
C LYS A 103 -9.31 -17.12 -13.11
N GLU A 104 -10.37 -16.38 -13.39
CA GLU A 104 -10.38 -14.91 -13.40
C GLU A 104 -10.18 -14.35 -11.99
N LEU A 105 -10.92 -14.87 -11.00
CA LEU A 105 -10.73 -14.50 -9.59
C LEU A 105 -9.30 -14.78 -9.12
N LYS A 106 -8.73 -15.93 -9.50
CA LYS A 106 -7.32 -16.24 -9.18
C LYS A 106 -6.35 -15.29 -9.90
N LYS A 107 -6.65 -14.86 -11.13
CA LYS A 107 -5.85 -13.87 -11.84
C LYS A 107 -5.90 -12.53 -11.11
N LYS A 108 -7.10 -12.03 -10.82
CA LYS A 108 -7.34 -10.78 -10.08
C LYS A 108 -6.63 -10.78 -8.73
N ASN A 109 -6.83 -11.80 -7.91
CA ASN A 109 -6.18 -11.94 -6.60
C ASN A 109 -4.65 -12.11 -6.63
N ARG A 110 -4.00 -12.20 -7.81
CA ARG A 110 -2.54 -12.07 -7.95
C ARG A 110 -2.08 -10.64 -8.23
N HIS A 111 -2.94 -9.81 -8.79
CA HIS A 111 -2.66 -8.41 -9.10
C HIS A 111 -3.09 -7.47 -7.96
N TYR A 112 -3.97 -7.90 -7.06
CA TYR A 112 -4.40 -7.13 -5.91
C TYR A 112 -4.07 -7.83 -4.59
N LEU A 113 -3.42 -7.10 -3.70
CA LEU A 113 -3.27 -7.43 -2.30
C LEU A 113 -4.24 -6.58 -1.48
N ARG A 114 -5.03 -7.21 -0.61
CA ARG A 114 -5.95 -6.50 0.28
C ARG A 114 -5.93 -7.08 1.69
N TYR A 115 -5.60 -6.23 2.66
CA TYR A 115 -5.71 -6.53 4.08
C TYR A 115 -6.71 -5.57 4.72
N LYS A 116 -7.74 -6.11 5.38
CA LYS A 116 -8.86 -5.32 5.90
C LYS A 116 -9.05 -5.54 7.41
N THR A 117 -9.37 -4.46 8.11
CA THR A 117 -10.05 -4.42 9.42
C THR A 117 -11.40 -3.70 9.26
N ASP A 118 -12.13 -3.51 10.35
CA ASP A 118 -13.38 -2.73 10.34
C ASP A 118 -13.14 -1.22 10.22
N SER A 119 -11.89 -0.75 10.40
CA SER A 119 -11.53 0.67 10.40
C SER A 119 -10.61 1.07 9.25
N VAL A 120 -9.82 0.14 8.72
CA VAL A 120 -8.76 0.42 7.75
C VAL A 120 -8.63 -0.74 6.77
N THR A 121 -8.46 -0.42 5.48
CA THR A 121 -8.05 -1.37 4.45
C THR A 121 -6.76 -0.92 3.80
N ILE A 122 -5.75 -1.80 3.76
CA ILE A 122 -4.55 -1.62 2.95
C ILE A 122 -4.78 -2.35 1.63
N VAL A 123 -4.62 -1.64 0.51
CA VAL A 123 -4.72 -2.20 -0.84
C VAL A 123 -3.44 -1.89 -1.60
N VAL A 124 -2.84 -2.89 -2.22
CA VAL A 124 -1.71 -2.68 -3.14
C VAL A 124 -1.97 -3.44 -4.43
N TYR A 125 -1.88 -2.77 -5.58
CA TYR A 125 -2.24 -3.40 -6.84
C TYR A 125 -1.57 -2.80 -8.07
N ASP A 126 -1.55 -3.59 -9.14
CA ASP A 126 -1.09 -3.16 -10.46
C ASP A 126 -2.16 -2.25 -11.12
N LYS A 127 -1.88 -0.95 -11.16
CA LYS A 127 -2.85 0.07 -11.60
C LYS A 127 -3.18 -0.07 -13.08
N LYS A 128 -2.21 -0.45 -13.90
CA LYS A 128 -2.43 -0.69 -15.33
C LYS A 128 -3.34 -1.91 -15.53
N PHE A 129 -3.10 -2.98 -14.78
CA PHE A 129 -4.00 -4.13 -14.79
C PHE A 129 -5.43 -3.75 -14.40
N GLN A 130 -5.63 -2.94 -13.36
CA GLN A 130 -6.96 -2.43 -12.98
C GLN A 130 -7.61 -1.67 -14.13
N MET A 131 -6.94 -0.67 -14.70
CA MET A 131 -7.53 0.16 -15.75
C MET A 131 -7.94 -0.66 -16.97
N THR A 132 -7.14 -1.67 -17.33
CA THR A 132 -7.50 -2.60 -18.40
C THR A 132 -8.67 -3.50 -18.06
N GLU A 133 -8.76 -3.98 -16.81
CA GLU A 133 -9.87 -4.82 -16.38
C GLU A 133 -11.20 -4.04 -16.32
N GLU A 134 -11.16 -2.80 -15.84
CA GLU A 134 -12.34 -1.96 -15.62
C GLU A 134 -12.71 -1.08 -16.83
N GLY A 135 -11.94 -1.16 -17.93
CA GLY A 135 -12.18 -0.37 -19.14
C GLY A 135 -12.00 1.13 -18.95
N LEU A 136 -11.15 1.55 -17.99
CA LEU A 136 -10.99 2.96 -17.57
C LEU A 136 -9.94 3.73 -18.38
N HIS A 137 -9.61 3.30 -19.60
CA HIS A 137 -8.64 4.01 -20.43
C HIS A 137 -9.27 5.28 -21.00
N VAL A 138 -8.52 6.39 -20.96
CA VAL A 138 -8.79 7.57 -21.79
C VAL A 138 -7.81 7.60 -22.97
N ASP A 139 -8.22 8.16 -24.11
CA ASP A 139 -7.48 8.09 -25.39
C ASP A 139 -6.03 8.61 -25.33
N TYR A 140 -5.71 9.46 -24.35
CA TYR A 140 -4.38 10.06 -24.15
C TYR A 140 -3.54 9.38 -23.04
N ASP A 141 -3.99 8.23 -22.49
CA ASP A 141 -3.22 7.48 -21.49
C ASP A 141 -1.99 6.79 -22.12
N HIS A 142 -0.90 7.55 -22.31
CA HIS A 142 0.43 7.00 -22.51
C HIS A 142 0.91 6.36 -21.19
N CYS A 143 0.34 5.21 -20.82
CA CYS A 143 0.67 4.51 -19.59
C CYS A 143 2.17 4.19 -19.53
N SER A 144 2.89 4.83 -18.62
CA SER A 144 4.22 4.38 -18.24
C SER A 144 4.14 2.91 -17.78
N ASN A 145 5.13 2.11 -18.17
CA ASN A 145 5.12 0.70 -17.81
C ASN A 145 5.34 0.55 -16.30
N GLY A 146 4.57 -0.32 -15.66
CA GLY A 146 4.74 -0.74 -14.27
C GLY A 146 4.39 0.35 -13.25
N ILE A 147 3.10 0.54 -13.00
CA ILE A 147 2.61 1.39 -11.91
C ILE A 147 1.97 0.52 -10.85
N LEU A 148 2.51 0.56 -9.64
CA LEU A 148 1.93 -0.07 -8.46
C LEU A 148 1.26 1.02 -7.63
N ARG A 149 -0.04 0.91 -7.36
CA ARG A 149 -0.72 1.82 -6.45
C ARG A 149 -0.84 1.19 -5.08
N ALA A 150 -0.45 1.94 -4.05
CA ALA A 150 -0.73 1.62 -2.66
C ALA A 150 -1.82 2.56 -2.15
N GLU A 151 -2.84 2.01 -1.51
CA GLU A 151 -3.97 2.74 -0.93
C GLU A 151 -4.17 2.34 0.52
N LEU A 152 -4.44 3.34 1.36
CA LEU A 152 -4.91 3.21 2.72
C LEU A 152 -6.33 3.79 2.78
N GLN A 153 -7.30 2.89 2.75
CA GLN A 153 -8.72 3.24 2.85
C GLN A 153 -9.06 3.34 4.33
N VAL A 154 -9.37 4.54 4.81
CA VAL A 154 -9.75 4.80 6.20
C VAL A 154 -11.26 4.95 6.30
N GLU A 155 -11.87 4.18 7.19
CA GLU A 155 -13.31 4.18 7.41
C GLU A 155 -13.67 5.13 8.57
N ARG A 156 -14.97 5.43 8.73
CA ARG A 156 -15.52 6.36 9.73
C ARG A 156 -14.97 6.20 11.14
N SER A 157 -14.74 4.96 11.59
CA SER A 157 -14.21 4.69 12.93
C SER A 157 -12.75 5.17 13.10
N PHE A 158 -11.92 5.04 12.05
CA PHE A 158 -10.58 5.60 12.01
C PHE A 158 -10.65 7.14 11.96
N ILE A 159 -11.45 7.69 11.04
CA ILE A 159 -11.56 9.15 10.83
C ILE A 159 -11.96 9.85 12.13
N ARG A 160 -12.95 9.32 12.86
CA ARG A 160 -13.36 9.87 14.17
C ARG A 160 -12.25 9.81 15.22
N SER A 161 -11.49 8.72 15.25
CA SER A 161 -10.38 8.55 16.17
C SER A 161 -9.24 9.52 15.84
N PHE A 162 -9.02 9.75 14.54
CA PHE A 162 -8.07 10.72 14.02
C PHE A 162 -8.49 12.15 14.37
N ALA A 163 -9.74 12.55 14.09
CA ALA A 163 -10.31 13.85 14.44
C ALA A 163 -10.09 14.18 15.93
N LYS A 164 -10.48 13.24 16.81
CA LYS A 164 -10.31 13.39 18.27
C LYS A 164 -8.83 13.57 18.66
N LYS A 165 -7.92 12.81 18.05
CA LYS A 165 -6.49 12.89 18.34
C LYS A 165 -5.90 14.25 17.94
N HIS A 166 -6.40 14.85 16.86
CA HIS A 166 -5.91 16.09 16.30
C HIS A 166 -6.74 17.33 16.71
N GLY A 167 -7.77 17.16 17.54
CA GLY A 167 -8.61 18.27 18.02
C GLY A 167 -9.52 18.89 16.96
N ILE A 168 -9.84 18.12 15.90
CA ILE A 168 -10.66 18.56 14.77
C ILE A 168 -12.12 18.19 15.05
N ASP A 169 -13.06 19.09 14.75
CA ASP A 169 -14.48 18.76 14.79
C ASP A 169 -14.78 17.68 13.76
N LYS A 170 -15.52 16.64 14.16
CA LYS A 170 -15.87 15.52 13.28
C LYS A 170 -16.82 15.93 12.14
N ASP A 171 -17.51 17.06 12.32
CA ASP A 171 -18.47 17.61 11.37
C ASP A 171 -17.81 18.69 10.47
N ASP A 172 -16.53 19.04 10.71
CA ASP A 172 -15.69 19.86 9.82
C ASP A 172 -14.99 18.96 8.79
N THR A 173 -15.69 18.70 7.68
CA THR A 173 -15.22 17.78 6.64
C THR A 173 -14.06 18.37 5.85
N ALA A 174 -14.06 19.68 5.62
CA ALA A 174 -12.96 20.36 4.93
C ALA A 174 -11.64 20.25 5.70
N GLU A 175 -11.64 20.55 7.00
CA GLU A 175 -10.43 20.45 7.84
C GLU A 175 -10.00 18.98 8.02
N LEU A 176 -10.95 18.05 8.12
CA LEU A 176 -10.65 16.61 8.13
C LEU A 176 -9.93 16.15 6.86
N LEU A 177 -10.39 16.56 5.68
CA LEU A 177 -9.75 16.22 4.40
C LEU A 177 -8.34 16.81 4.32
N LYS A 178 -8.17 18.07 4.75
CA LYS A 178 -6.87 18.74 4.81
C LYS A 178 -5.90 18.01 5.75
N ALA A 179 -6.34 17.69 6.97
CA ALA A 179 -5.52 17.01 7.96
C ALA A 179 -5.15 15.57 7.55
N LEU A 180 -6.10 14.80 7.01
CA LEU A 180 -5.81 13.45 6.49
C LEU A 180 -4.82 13.49 5.33
N SER A 181 -4.94 14.49 4.45
CA SER A 181 -4.02 14.71 3.34
C SER A 181 -2.61 15.07 3.83
N GLY A 182 -2.51 15.97 4.80
CA GLY A 182 -1.24 16.37 5.42
C GLY A 182 -0.52 15.24 6.18
N HIS A 183 -1.26 14.24 6.66
CA HIS A 183 -0.70 13.04 7.31
C HIS A 183 -0.62 11.81 6.38
N SER A 184 -0.93 11.96 5.10
CA SER A 184 -1.12 10.82 4.19
C SER A 184 0.14 9.95 4.04
N GLU A 185 1.31 10.57 3.88
CA GLU A 185 2.60 9.87 3.73
C GLU A 185 2.98 9.08 4.98
N GLU A 186 2.92 9.72 6.15
CA GLU A 186 3.20 9.09 7.45
C GLU A 186 2.27 7.89 7.67
N LEU A 187 0.97 8.07 7.41
CA LEU A 187 -0.02 7.01 7.57
C LEU A 187 0.24 5.86 6.60
N LEU A 188 0.40 6.13 5.30
CA LEU A 188 0.70 5.11 4.29
C LEU A 188 1.94 4.31 4.66
N LEU A 189 3.05 4.98 4.97
CA LEU A 189 4.31 4.34 5.33
C LEU A 189 4.16 3.48 6.60
N ARG A 190 3.50 4.01 7.63
CA ARG A 190 3.23 3.28 8.89
C ARG A 190 2.44 2.00 8.65
N TYR A 191 1.43 2.02 7.81
CA TYR A 191 0.59 0.84 7.55
C TYR A 191 1.26 -0.16 6.60
N ILE A 192 1.96 0.31 5.56
CA ILE A 192 2.70 -0.56 4.65
C ILE A 192 3.83 -1.31 5.37
N ARG A 193 4.57 -0.66 6.28
CA ARG A 193 5.61 -1.33 7.08
C ARG A 193 5.11 -2.51 7.92
N GLN A 194 3.82 -2.57 8.25
CA GLN A 194 3.25 -3.69 8.99
C GLN A 194 3.15 -4.96 8.14
N ILE A 195 2.96 -4.81 6.82
CA ILE A 195 2.84 -5.92 5.86
C ILE A 195 4.16 -6.20 5.14
N ASP A 196 5.02 -5.20 5.01
CA ASP A 196 6.24 -5.22 4.21
C ASP A 196 7.45 -4.82 5.06
N PRO A 197 8.21 -5.79 5.61
CA PRO A 197 9.42 -5.49 6.36
C PRO A 197 10.41 -4.69 5.51
N PRO A 198 10.95 -3.58 6.03
CA PRO A 198 11.88 -2.74 5.28
C PRO A 198 13.20 -3.48 5.00
N GLY A 199 13.83 -3.10 3.90
CA GLY A 199 15.10 -3.66 3.44
C GLY A 199 15.13 -3.91 1.94
N MET A 200 16.30 -4.32 1.45
CA MET A 200 16.52 -4.78 0.08
C MET A 200 16.15 -6.25 -0.03
N HIS A 201 15.27 -6.59 -0.97
CA HIS A 201 15.10 -7.96 -1.41
C HIS A 201 16.26 -8.35 -2.31
N TYR A 202 16.73 -9.58 -2.19
CA TYR A 202 17.78 -10.14 -3.04
C TYR A 202 17.35 -11.47 -3.64
N LYS A 203 17.94 -11.84 -4.78
CA LYS A 203 17.87 -13.23 -5.26
C LYS A 203 18.47 -14.18 -4.22
N PRO A 204 18.04 -15.46 -4.17
CA PRO A 204 18.48 -16.40 -3.14
C PRO A 204 20.00 -16.48 -2.94
N GLU A 205 20.77 -16.63 -4.02
CA GLU A 205 22.24 -16.74 -3.91
C GLU A 205 22.90 -15.44 -3.44
N VAL A 206 22.38 -14.30 -3.90
CA VAL A 206 22.90 -12.98 -3.51
C VAL A 206 22.53 -12.69 -2.05
N LEU A 207 21.30 -13.03 -1.64
CA LEU A 207 20.86 -12.91 -0.26
C LEU A 207 21.76 -13.70 0.68
N LYS A 208 22.14 -14.92 0.31
CA LYS A 208 23.08 -15.74 1.06
C LYS A 208 24.43 -15.04 1.22
N ALA A 209 25.00 -14.53 0.12
CA ALA A 209 26.26 -13.80 0.16
C ALA A 209 26.19 -12.52 1.01
N GLU A 210 25.09 -11.78 0.94
CA GLU A 210 24.87 -10.58 1.78
C GLU A 210 24.78 -10.95 3.27
N ILE A 211 24.09 -12.04 3.62
CA ILE A 211 24.03 -12.56 5.01
C ILE A 211 25.43 -13.01 5.49
N GLU A 212 26.20 -13.69 4.64
CA GLU A 212 27.55 -14.17 4.97
C GLU A 212 28.52 -13.03 5.31
N ARG A 213 28.36 -11.87 4.66
CA ARG A 213 29.19 -10.66 4.86
C ARG A 213 28.87 -9.88 6.12
N LEU A 214 27.73 -10.13 6.77
CA LEU A 214 27.31 -9.36 7.93
C LEU A 214 28.25 -9.55 9.13
N ASP A 215 28.45 -8.48 9.90
CA ASP A 215 29.15 -8.53 11.18
C ASP A 215 28.19 -8.95 12.31
N VAL A 216 27.71 -10.19 12.24
CA VAL A 216 26.84 -10.83 13.24
C VAL A 216 27.32 -12.25 13.52
N THR A 217 26.86 -12.83 14.62
CA THR A 217 27.28 -14.18 15.03
C THR A 217 26.93 -15.23 13.97
N ALA A 218 27.73 -16.30 13.89
CA ALA A 218 27.46 -17.42 12.98
C ALA A 218 26.05 -18.01 13.17
N VAL A 219 25.60 -18.11 14.43
CA VAL A 219 24.25 -18.55 14.80
C VAL A 219 23.17 -17.61 14.24
N THR A 220 23.38 -16.29 14.34
CA THR A 220 22.44 -15.33 13.74
C THR A 220 22.37 -15.47 12.21
N LYS A 221 23.52 -15.67 11.54
CA LYS A 221 23.55 -15.91 10.08
C LYS A 221 22.77 -17.17 9.70
N GLU A 222 22.92 -18.24 10.47
CA GLU A 222 22.17 -19.49 10.28
C GLU A 222 20.66 -19.27 10.38
N TYR A 223 20.19 -18.55 11.41
CA TYR A 223 18.77 -18.22 11.56
C TYR A 223 18.25 -17.33 10.42
N MET A 224 19.04 -16.35 9.97
CA MET A 224 18.69 -15.49 8.84
C MET A 224 18.58 -16.32 7.55
N PHE A 225 19.52 -17.23 7.31
CA PHE A 225 19.51 -18.09 6.14
C PHE A 225 18.31 -19.04 6.12
N ASP A 226 18.01 -19.72 7.23
CA ASP A 226 16.81 -20.57 7.30
C ASP A 226 15.54 -19.74 7.10
N LEU A 227 15.41 -18.57 7.73
CA LEU A 227 14.23 -17.72 7.53
C LEU A 227 14.03 -17.35 6.06
N ALA A 228 15.11 -16.99 5.36
CA ALA A 228 15.07 -16.69 3.93
C ALA A 228 14.63 -17.91 3.10
N GLU A 229 15.16 -19.10 3.40
CA GLU A 229 14.75 -20.34 2.73
C GLU A 229 13.30 -20.73 3.04
N GLN A 230 12.85 -20.58 4.28
CA GLN A 230 11.46 -20.79 4.66
C GLN A 230 10.55 -19.77 3.96
N ALA A 231 10.96 -18.50 3.85
CA ALA A 231 10.22 -17.45 3.14
C ALA A 231 10.13 -17.71 1.63
N ARG A 232 11.09 -18.43 1.06
CA ARG A 232 11.00 -18.91 -0.34
C ARG A 232 9.88 -19.94 -0.50
N ARG A 233 9.79 -20.90 0.43
CA ARG A 233 8.89 -22.07 0.38
C ARG A 233 7.47 -21.77 0.90
N CYS A 234 7.36 -20.90 1.88
CA CYS A 234 6.10 -20.56 2.52
C CYS A 234 5.31 -19.52 1.73
N ARG A 235 3.99 -19.56 1.92
CA ARG A 235 3.07 -18.59 1.29
C ARG A 235 3.15 -17.19 1.93
N THR A 236 3.54 -17.10 3.20
CA THR A 236 3.62 -15.86 3.98
C THR A 236 4.83 -15.90 4.89
N LEU A 237 5.34 -14.71 5.23
CA LEU A 237 6.49 -14.54 6.11
C LEU A 237 6.17 -15.02 7.53
N ASP A 238 4.94 -14.84 8.02
CA ASP A 238 4.58 -15.34 9.36
C ASP A 238 4.69 -16.87 9.45
N LYS A 239 4.36 -17.60 8.36
CA LYS A 239 4.56 -19.05 8.31
C LYS A 239 6.03 -19.42 8.25
N ALA A 240 6.84 -18.63 7.54
CA ALA A 240 8.28 -18.82 7.48
C ALA A 240 8.92 -18.62 8.87
N ILE A 241 8.57 -17.51 9.54
CA ILE A 241 8.98 -17.20 10.91
C ILE A 241 8.60 -18.33 11.86
N ALA A 242 7.37 -18.84 11.79
CA ALA A 242 6.92 -19.93 12.66
C ALA A 242 7.74 -21.22 12.44
N LYS A 243 8.07 -21.55 11.20
CA LYS A 243 8.91 -22.72 10.88
C LYS A 243 10.35 -22.54 11.35
N THR A 244 10.95 -21.38 11.10
CA THR A 244 12.30 -21.09 11.59
C THR A 244 12.35 -21.11 13.11
N ALA A 245 11.34 -20.55 13.78
CA ALA A 245 11.24 -20.61 15.23
C ALA A 245 11.13 -22.06 15.74
N GLN A 246 10.41 -22.93 15.02
CA GLN A 246 10.34 -24.36 15.34
C GLN A 246 11.66 -25.08 15.08
N ASN A 247 12.36 -24.77 13.98
CA ASN A 247 13.61 -25.44 13.59
C ASN A 247 14.75 -25.20 14.60
N PHE A 248 14.75 -24.06 15.29
CA PHE A 248 15.80 -23.66 16.22
C PHE A 248 15.30 -23.36 17.64
N ASP A 249 14.07 -23.80 17.98
CA ASP A 249 13.43 -23.57 19.28
C ASP A 249 13.49 -22.08 19.75
N LEU A 250 13.23 -21.15 18.82
CA LEU A 250 13.36 -19.72 19.08
C LEU A 250 12.20 -19.19 19.92
N SER A 251 12.55 -18.50 21.01
CA SER A 251 11.59 -17.69 21.77
C SER A 251 11.05 -16.51 20.92
N GLN A 252 9.92 -15.94 21.33
CA GLN A 252 9.39 -14.71 20.72
C GLN A 252 10.38 -13.54 20.75
N LYS A 253 11.20 -13.45 21.82
CA LYS A 253 12.27 -12.46 21.93
C LYS A 253 13.35 -12.71 20.89
N SER A 254 13.76 -13.96 20.69
CA SER A 254 14.75 -14.36 19.70
C SER A 254 14.28 -14.08 18.27
N VAL A 255 13.01 -14.37 17.96
CA VAL A 255 12.39 -14.02 16.67
C VAL A 255 12.40 -12.51 16.43
N ARG A 256 12.09 -11.71 17.46
CA ARG A 256 12.16 -10.25 17.35
C ARG A 256 13.58 -9.77 17.04
N ILE A 257 14.59 -10.28 17.75
CA ILE A 257 16.00 -9.93 17.51
C ILE A 257 16.43 -10.34 16.10
N LEU A 258 15.99 -11.51 15.62
CA LEU A 258 16.24 -11.96 14.25
C LEU A 258 15.68 -10.96 13.22
N MET A 259 14.43 -10.54 13.38
CA MET A 259 13.81 -9.54 12.50
C MET A 259 14.51 -8.19 12.57
N GLU A 260 14.92 -7.75 13.76
CA GLU A 260 15.72 -6.53 13.96
C GLU A 260 17.10 -6.63 13.27
N SER A 261 17.70 -7.83 13.19
CA SER A 261 18.95 -8.05 12.45
C SER A 261 18.77 -7.83 10.95
N PHE A 262 17.66 -8.28 10.37
CA PHE A 262 17.34 -8.00 8.97
C PHE A 262 17.20 -6.49 8.72
N GLU A 263 16.41 -5.81 9.54
CA GLU A 263 16.15 -4.38 9.42
C GLU A 263 17.42 -3.54 9.59
N LYS A 264 18.24 -3.81 10.63
CA LYS A 264 19.51 -3.08 10.87
C LYS A 264 20.51 -3.19 9.74
N ASN A 265 20.48 -4.30 9.01
CA ASN A 265 21.38 -4.54 7.89
C ASN A 265 20.75 -4.17 6.53
N ASN A 266 19.57 -3.54 6.52
CA ASN A 266 18.84 -3.17 5.30
C ASN A 266 18.57 -4.36 4.36
N ILE A 267 18.32 -5.54 4.91
CA ILE A 267 18.02 -6.77 4.15
C ILE A 267 16.58 -7.18 4.44
N SER A 268 15.82 -7.47 3.38
CA SER A 268 14.50 -8.10 3.54
C SER A 268 14.63 -9.62 3.67
N PRO A 269 13.91 -10.27 4.62
CA PRO A 269 13.92 -11.72 4.74
C PRO A 269 13.15 -12.43 3.61
N ILE A 270 12.50 -11.68 2.70
CA ILE A 270 11.72 -12.23 1.59
C ILE A 270 12.60 -12.22 0.33
N PRO A 271 13.04 -13.39 -0.17
CA PRO A 271 13.87 -13.44 -1.38
C PRO A 271 13.07 -13.13 -2.64
N LEU A 272 13.76 -12.56 -3.63
CA LEU A 272 13.27 -12.41 -5.00
C LEU A 272 13.13 -13.79 -5.67
N ARG A 273 12.31 -13.86 -6.71
CA ARG A 273 12.26 -15.04 -7.58
C ARG A 273 13.57 -15.17 -8.34
N GLN A 274 14.05 -16.41 -8.51
CA GLN A 274 15.27 -16.69 -9.27
C GLN A 274 15.22 -16.12 -10.69
N SER A 275 14.04 -16.13 -11.30
CA SER A 275 13.79 -15.62 -12.65
C SER A 275 13.73 -14.09 -12.75
N TYR A 276 13.81 -13.36 -11.64
CA TYR A 276 13.81 -11.90 -11.67
C TYR A 276 15.10 -11.39 -12.33
N PHE A 277 15.01 -10.31 -13.09
CA PHE A 277 16.10 -9.89 -13.99
C PHE A 277 17.23 -9.15 -13.27
N ARG A 278 16.99 -8.64 -12.06
CA ARG A 278 17.99 -7.99 -11.21
C ARG A 278 18.29 -8.84 -10.00
N ASP A 279 19.41 -8.55 -9.35
CA ASP A 279 19.84 -9.26 -8.16
C ASP A 279 19.26 -8.69 -6.88
N SER A 280 18.80 -7.44 -6.92
CA SER A 280 18.18 -6.76 -5.79
C SER A 280 16.99 -5.87 -6.20
N LEU A 281 16.17 -5.53 -5.21
CA LEU A 281 14.99 -4.67 -5.34
C LEU A 281 14.63 -4.11 -3.95
N PRO A 282 14.54 -2.79 -3.75
CA PRO A 282 14.04 -2.25 -2.48
C PRO A 282 12.60 -2.70 -2.21
N SER A 283 12.29 -2.96 -0.95
CA SER A 283 10.91 -3.18 -0.49
C SER A 283 10.04 -1.93 -0.75
N LEU A 284 8.71 -2.13 -0.82
CA LEU A 284 7.78 -1.03 -1.03
C LEU A 284 7.88 0.00 0.12
N SER A 285 8.05 -0.47 1.35
CA SER A 285 8.23 0.42 2.50
C SER A 285 9.49 1.30 2.40
N VAL A 286 10.60 0.79 1.85
CA VAL A 286 11.81 1.57 1.58
C VAL A 286 11.55 2.58 0.47
N ILE A 287 10.94 2.15 -0.63
CA ILE A 287 10.52 3.02 -1.73
C ILE A 287 9.69 4.20 -1.23
N LEU A 288 8.61 3.92 -0.47
CA LEU A 288 7.71 4.95 0.03
C LEU A 288 8.40 5.91 0.99
N LYS A 289 9.35 5.41 1.79
CA LYS A 289 10.16 6.25 2.66
C LYS A 289 10.99 7.24 1.85
N THR A 290 11.69 6.77 0.82
CA THR A 290 12.47 7.62 -0.10
C THR A 290 11.59 8.63 -0.82
N LEU A 291 10.40 8.23 -1.28
CA LEU A 291 9.45 9.16 -1.92
C LEU A 291 9.03 10.32 -0.99
N ALA A 292 8.81 10.03 0.30
CA ALA A 292 8.46 11.03 1.30
C ALA A 292 9.64 11.95 1.68
N GLU A 293 10.87 11.43 1.64
CA GLU A 293 12.09 12.21 1.96
C GLU A 293 12.55 13.09 0.78
N ASP A 294 12.50 12.56 -0.44
CA ASP A 294 13.09 13.20 -1.64
C ASP A 294 12.07 13.90 -2.54
N GLY A 295 10.76 13.76 -2.27
CA GLY A 295 9.67 14.34 -3.08
C GLY A 295 9.59 13.80 -4.52
N CYS A 296 10.34 12.75 -4.86
CA CYS A 296 10.62 12.36 -6.24
C CYS A 296 9.84 11.11 -6.67
N THR A 297 8.78 11.25 -7.48
CA THR A 297 7.87 10.14 -7.89
C THR A 297 8.45 9.07 -8.82
N ILE A 298 9.72 9.18 -9.23
CA ILE A 298 10.34 8.28 -10.19
C ILE A 298 11.45 7.53 -9.47
N LEU A 299 11.26 6.22 -9.32
CA LEU A 299 12.37 5.37 -8.90
C LEU A 299 13.32 5.19 -10.07
N GLU A 300 14.56 5.62 -9.92
CA GLU A 300 15.67 5.11 -10.73
C GLU A 300 15.95 3.65 -10.32
N VAL A 301 15.01 2.74 -10.64
CA VAL A 301 15.26 1.29 -10.63
C VAL A 301 15.79 0.92 -12.00
#